data_AF-A0A8T3NHN5-F1
#
_entry.id   AF-A0A8T3NHN5-F1
#
_cell.length_a   1.000
_cell.length_b   1.000
_cell.length_c   1.000
_cell.angle_alpha   90.00
_cell.angle_beta   90.00
_cell.angle_gamma   90.00
#
_symmetry.space_group_name_H-M   'P 1'
#
loop_
_entity.id
_entity.type
_entity.pdbx_description
1 polymer ?
#
loop_
_entity_poly.entity_id
_entity_poly.type
_entity_poly.pdbx_seq_one_letter_code
_entity_poly.pdbx_strand_id
1 'polypeptide(L)'
;MSVAVYPRLDELLRERNLSVAELRRRIEERYGLVVASETLDRLARSEPVEHADLTIAGATAKILGVELGDLFAIEAIPIDGGATTEEDFLDPEQGQRMAELLHLQDVRPLGEAEQCELQTLLDEYGLRLNEYLEREIARKQGVPVEQVRREADEHVARASAWWQWINANPRRRRAFEEHAKQRRDRARN
;
A
#
# COMPACT_ATOMS: atom_id res chain seq x y z
N MET A 1 -3.24 -18.26 12.86
CA MET A 1 -2.02 -17.44 13.03
C MET A 1 -1.50 -17.11 11.66
N SER A 2 -1.22 -15.85 11.37
CA SER A 2 -0.51 -15.47 10.15
C SER A 2 0.95 -15.22 10.49
N VAL A 3 1.81 -15.37 9.49
CA VAL A 3 3.25 -15.10 9.63
C VAL A 3 3.54 -13.87 8.80
N ALA A 4 4.07 -12.83 9.44
CA ALA A 4 4.55 -11.64 8.75
C ALA A 4 6.07 -11.57 8.84
N VAL A 5 6.68 -11.08 7.75
CA VAL A 5 8.13 -10.91 7.65
C VAL A 5 8.40 -9.41 7.57
N TYR A 6 9.11 -8.88 8.55
CA TYR A 6 9.48 -7.46 8.63
C TYR A 6 10.96 -7.30 8.33
N PRO A 7 11.36 -6.33 7.50
CA PRO A 7 12.76 -6.17 7.18
C PRO A 7 13.43 -5.31 8.28
N ARG A 8 14.67 -5.66 8.62
CA ARG A 8 15.46 -5.03 9.69
C ARG A 8 16.62 -4.20 9.16
N LEU A 9 16.57 -3.83 7.89
CA LEU A 9 17.70 -3.21 7.23
C LEU A 9 18.09 -1.87 7.87
N ASP A 10 17.11 -1.05 8.27
CA ASP A 10 17.39 0.25 8.90
C ASP A 10 18.11 0.10 10.25
N GLU A 11 17.72 -0.87 11.08
CA GLU A 11 18.41 -1.18 12.34
C GLU A 11 19.87 -1.58 12.08
N LEU A 12 20.08 -2.52 11.15
CA LEU A 12 21.40 -3.03 10.80
C LEU A 12 22.29 -1.95 10.17
N LEU A 13 21.71 -1.05 9.38
CA LEU A 13 22.41 0.09 8.79
C LEU A 13 22.85 1.08 9.88
N ARG A 14 21.98 1.39 10.84
CA ARG A 14 22.29 2.28 11.97
C ARG A 14 23.39 1.72 12.86
N GLU A 15 23.33 0.43 13.21
CA GLU A 15 24.37 -0.25 13.98
C GLU A 15 25.76 -0.16 13.32
N ARG A 16 25.79 -0.08 11.99
CA ARG A 16 27.01 -0.02 11.19
C ARG A 16 27.36 1.38 10.70
N ASN A 17 26.60 2.41 11.08
CA ASN A 17 26.73 3.78 10.59
C ASN A 17 26.78 3.86 9.05
N LEU A 18 25.97 3.05 8.37
CA LEU A 18 25.86 3.02 6.91
C LEU A 18 24.55 3.66 6.46
N SER A 19 24.59 4.33 5.31
CA SER A 19 23.39 4.83 4.65
C SER A 19 22.92 3.83 3.58
N VAL A 20 21.64 3.90 3.21
CA VAL A 20 21.08 3.10 2.10
C VAL A 20 21.82 3.38 0.78
N ALA A 21 22.20 4.64 0.53
CA ALA A 21 22.96 5.03 -0.66
C ALA A 21 24.36 4.40 -0.68
N GLU A 22 25.02 4.32 0.48
CA GLU A 22 26.34 3.69 0.61
C GLU A 22 26.25 2.17 0.45
N LEU A 23 25.21 1.54 1.00
CA LEU A 23 24.94 0.12 0.78
C LEU A 23 24.72 -0.18 -0.70
N ARG A 24 23.89 0.62 -1.38
CA ARG A 24 23.63 0.48 -2.83
C ARG A 24 24.93 0.53 -3.63
N ARG A 25 25.76 1.54 -3.36
CA ARG A 25 27.07 1.70 -4.02
C ARG A 25 27.94 0.46 -3.83
N ARG A 26 28.01 -0.10 -2.63
CA ARG A 26 28.79 -1.32 -2.34
C ARG A 26 28.23 -2.57 -3.03
N ILE A 27 26.91 -2.67 -3.18
CA ILE A 27 26.27 -3.77 -3.93
C ILE A 27 26.69 -3.70 -5.40
N GLU A 28 26.60 -2.51 -5.98
CA GLU A 28 26.97 -2.27 -7.38
C GLU A 28 28.47 -2.51 -7.62
N GLU A 29 29.34 -1.96 -6.76
CA GLU A 29 30.79 -2.11 -6.87
C GLU A 29 31.25 -3.57 -6.70
N ARG A 30 30.62 -4.33 -5.79
CA ARG A 30 31.08 -5.69 -5.45
C ARG A 30 30.46 -6.79 -6.32
N TYR A 31 29.21 -6.61 -6.74
CA TYR A 31 28.44 -7.64 -7.44
C TYR A 31 27.96 -7.22 -8.83
N GLY A 32 28.17 -5.97 -9.25
CA GLY A 32 27.70 -5.46 -10.53
C GLY A 32 26.17 -5.38 -10.64
N LEU A 33 25.47 -5.40 -9.50
CA LEU A 33 24.01 -5.40 -9.46
C LEU A 33 23.49 -3.96 -9.38
N VAL A 34 22.69 -3.57 -10.38
CA VAL A 34 21.99 -2.28 -10.37
C VAL A 34 20.73 -2.42 -9.51
N VAL A 35 20.76 -1.81 -8.34
CA VAL A 35 19.64 -1.85 -7.39
C VAL A 35 18.86 -0.54 -7.46
N ALA A 36 17.56 -0.63 -7.75
CA ALA A 36 16.66 0.52 -7.67
C ALA A 36 16.62 1.03 -6.21
N SER A 37 16.65 2.35 -6.01
CA SER A 37 16.59 2.95 -4.67
C SER A 37 15.34 2.51 -3.92
N GLU A 38 14.21 2.44 -4.61
CA GLU A 38 12.92 2.00 -4.08
C GLU A 38 12.99 0.59 -3.44
N THR A 39 13.81 -0.31 -3.98
CA THR A 39 13.92 -1.68 -3.47
C THR A 39 14.63 -1.72 -2.11
N LEU A 40 15.70 -0.96 -1.93
CA LEU A 40 16.39 -0.88 -0.64
C LEU A 40 15.61 -0.03 0.37
N ASP A 41 14.92 1.02 -0.10
CA ASP A 41 14.06 1.83 0.74
C ASP A 41 12.89 1.01 1.30
N ARG A 42 12.34 0.07 0.53
CA ARG A 42 11.32 -0.88 1.04
C ARG A 42 11.89 -1.81 2.11
N LEU A 43 13.12 -2.30 1.94
CA LEU A 43 13.78 -3.11 2.98
C LEU A 43 14.17 -2.28 4.22
N ALA A 44 14.32 -0.97 4.09
CA ALA A 44 14.59 -0.07 5.21
C ALA A 44 13.31 0.38 5.96
N ARG A 45 12.11 0.12 5.41
CA ARG A 45 10.85 0.47 6.06
C ARG A 45 10.34 -0.68 6.92
N SER A 46 9.77 -0.36 8.07
CA SER A 46 9.17 -1.34 9.00
C SER A 46 7.81 -1.89 8.53
N GLU A 47 7.58 -1.95 7.22
CA GLU A 47 6.36 -2.49 6.62
C GLU A 47 6.55 -4.00 6.34
N PRO A 48 5.47 -4.82 6.41
CA PRO A 48 5.56 -6.23 6.04
C PRO A 48 6.03 -6.42 4.60
N VAL A 49 6.95 -7.35 4.40
CA VAL A 49 7.45 -7.72 3.08
C VAL A 49 6.51 -8.76 2.46
N GLU A 50 5.77 -8.34 1.44
CA GLU A 50 4.98 -9.26 0.61
C GLU A 50 5.85 -9.93 -0.46
N HIS A 51 6.78 -9.17 -1.05
CA HIS A 51 7.66 -9.62 -2.12
C HIS A 51 9.05 -9.02 -1.92
N ALA A 52 10.06 -9.87 -1.68
CA ALA A 52 11.47 -9.47 -1.64
C ALA A 52 12.26 -10.15 -2.74
N ASP A 53 13.12 -9.38 -3.39
CA ASP A 53 14.16 -9.93 -4.25
C ASP A 53 15.27 -10.56 -3.39
N LEU A 54 15.26 -11.89 -3.34
CA LEU A 54 16.24 -12.67 -2.56
C LEU A 54 17.68 -12.46 -3.03
N THR A 55 17.89 -12.06 -4.29
CA THR A 55 19.22 -11.74 -4.83
C THR A 55 19.76 -10.47 -4.17
N ILE A 56 18.92 -9.44 -4.07
CA ILE A 56 19.26 -8.16 -3.44
C ILE A 56 19.39 -8.34 -1.91
N ALA A 57 18.50 -9.10 -1.29
CA ALA A 57 18.59 -9.42 0.14
C ALA A 57 19.88 -10.21 0.44
N GLY A 58 20.23 -11.19 -0.38
CA GLY A 58 21.48 -11.94 -0.25
C GLY A 58 22.74 -11.07 -0.41
N ALA A 59 22.76 -10.19 -1.41
CA ALA A 59 23.87 -9.24 -1.61
C ALA A 59 24.01 -8.29 -0.40
N THR A 60 22.89 -7.81 0.12
CA THR A 60 22.82 -6.96 1.31
C THR A 60 23.38 -7.68 2.54
N ALA A 61 22.93 -8.91 2.79
CA ALA A 61 23.40 -9.74 3.90
C ALA A 61 24.92 -9.94 3.84
N LYS A 62 25.46 -10.22 2.64
CA LYS A 62 26.89 -10.41 2.44
C LYS A 62 27.73 -9.15 2.64
N ILE A 63 27.22 -7.97 2.29
CA ILE A 63 27.92 -6.70 2.55
C ILE A 63 27.89 -6.35 4.02
N LEU A 64 26.77 -6.59 4.69
CA LEU A 64 26.61 -6.35 6.12
C LEU A 64 27.28 -7.45 6.96
N GLY A 65 27.69 -8.57 6.36
CA GLY A 65 28.33 -9.68 7.06
C GLY A 65 27.39 -10.36 8.06
N VAL A 66 26.10 -10.42 7.73
CA VAL A 66 25.05 -11.06 8.52
C VAL A 66 24.45 -12.23 7.75
N GLU A 67 23.68 -13.09 8.41
CA GLU A 67 22.91 -14.11 7.72
C GLU A 67 21.67 -13.51 7.06
N LEU A 68 21.13 -14.21 6.05
CA LEU A 68 19.90 -13.77 5.39
C LEU A 68 18.73 -13.69 6.39
N GLY A 69 18.70 -14.58 7.38
CA GLY A 69 17.71 -14.56 8.46
C GLY A 69 17.79 -13.33 9.35
N ASP A 70 18.98 -12.75 9.54
CA ASP A 70 19.15 -11.55 10.38
C ASP A 70 18.56 -10.29 9.73
N LEU A 71 18.42 -10.29 8.40
CA LEU A 71 17.79 -9.20 7.66
C LEU A 71 16.27 -9.11 7.88
N PHE A 72 15.65 -10.17 8.39
CA PHE A 72 14.20 -10.26 8.50
C PHE A 72 13.77 -10.73 9.89
N ALA A 73 12.89 -9.97 10.54
CA ALA A 73 12.15 -10.46 11.70
C ALA A 73 10.94 -11.26 11.20
N ILE A 74 10.79 -12.48 11.71
CA ILE A 74 9.59 -13.29 11.49
C ILE A 74 8.75 -13.18 12.74
N GLU A 75 7.57 -12.57 12.61
CA GLU A 75 6.63 -12.46 13.70
C GLU A 75 5.40 -13.34 13.41
N ALA A 76 5.07 -14.20 14.37
CA ALA A 76 3.81 -14.91 14.39
C ALA A 76 2.76 -13.95 14.93
N ILE A 77 1.98 -13.37 14.02
CA ILE A 77 0.90 -12.46 14.41
C ILE A 77 -0.32 -13.33 14.75
N PRO A 78 -0.86 -13.23 15.98
CA PRO A 78 -2.16 -13.83 16.27
C PRO A 78 -3.17 -13.23 15.29
N ILE A 79 -4.02 -14.06 14.68
CA ILE A 79 -5.05 -13.57 13.74
C ILE A 79 -6.01 -12.58 14.45
N ASP A 80 -6.01 -12.53 15.78
CA ASP A 80 -6.69 -11.52 16.56
C ASP A 80 -5.95 -10.17 16.53
N GLY A 81 -6.21 -9.39 15.49
CA GLY A 81 -6.00 -7.94 15.53
C GLY A 81 -5.54 -7.29 14.23
N GLY A 82 -6.43 -7.20 13.24
CA GLY A 82 -6.37 -6.09 12.27
C GLY A 82 -5.99 -6.42 10.84
N ALA A 83 -5.86 -7.70 10.47
CA ALA A 83 -6.03 -8.12 9.08
C ALA A 83 -7.45 -8.69 8.95
N THR A 84 -8.44 -7.82 8.85
CA THR A 84 -9.68 -8.17 8.17
C THR A 84 -9.27 -8.55 6.76
N THR A 85 -9.11 -9.85 6.51
CA THR A 85 -9.12 -10.40 5.16
C THR A 85 -10.35 -9.83 4.46
N GLU A 86 -10.24 -9.50 3.18
CA GLU A 86 -11.36 -8.96 2.38
C GLU A 86 -12.64 -9.83 2.51
N GLU A 87 -12.47 -11.09 2.91
CA GLU A 87 -13.48 -12.09 3.27
C GLU A 87 -14.32 -11.80 4.53
N ASP A 88 -13.96 -10.84 5.40
CA ASP A 88 -14.74 -10.53 6.62
C ASP A 88 -15.81 -9.44 6.39
N PHE A 89 -15.75 -8.72 5.27
CA PHE A 89 -16.69 -7.62 4.99
C PHE A 89 -17.91 -8.08 4.21
N LEU A 90 -17.80 -9.15 3.44
CA LEU A 90 -18.91 -9.81 2.78
C LEU A 90 -19.14 -11.17 3.42
N ASP A 91 -20.37 -11.64 3.38
CA ASP A 91 -20.66 -13.00 3.82
C ASP A 91 -19.93 -13.97 2.85
N PRO A 92 -19.53 -15.18 3.28
CA PRO A 92 -18.68 -16.05 2.45
C PRO A 92 -19.24 -16.33 1.05
N GLU A 93 -20.56 -16.48 0.94
CA GLU A 93 -21.25 -16.66 -0.34
C GLU A 93 -21.14 -15.41 -1.24
N GLN A 94 -21.26 -14.22 -0.66
CA GLN A 94 -21.14 -12.95 -1.38
C GLN A 94 -19.70 -12.70 -1.85
N GLY A 95 -18.71 -13.00 -0.99
CA GLY A 95 -17.29 -12.90 -1.34
C GLY A 95 -16.92 -13.85 -2.48
N GLN A 96 -17.37 -15.11 -2.40
CA GLN A 96 -17.17 -16.07 -3.48
C GLN A 96 -17.83 -15.62 -4.78
N ARG A 97 -19.07 -15.13 -4.70
CA ARG A 97 -19.80 -14.63 -5.86
C ARG A 97 -19.13 -13.43 -6.53
N MET A 98 -18.59 -12.51 -5.73
CA MET A 98 -17.82 -11.37 -6.22
C MET A 98 -16.55 -11.82 -6.95
N ALA A 99 -15.81 -12.78 -6.38
CA ALA A 99 -14.61 -13.34 -7.01
C ALA A 99 -14.92 -14.02 -8.35
N GLU A 100 -16.03 -14.77 -8.43
CA GLU A 100 -16.51 -15.38 -9.67
C GLU A 100 -16.83 -14.33 -10.74
N LEU A 101 -17.53 -13.24 -10.39
CA LEU A 101 -17.87 -12.18 -11.32
C LEU A 101 -16.64 -11.42 -11.83
N LEU A 102 -15.66 -11.15 -10.96
CA LEU A 102 -14.38 -10.55 -11.36
C LEU A 102 -13.60 -11.47 -12.29
N HIS A 103 -13.54 -12.77 -11.98
CA HIS A 103 -12.91 -13.74 -12.85
C HIS A 103 -13.61 -13.84 -14.21
N LEU A 104 -14.95 -13.80 -14.22
CA LEU A 104 -15.73 -13.78 -15.46
C LEU A 104 -15.47 -12.52 -16.28
N GLN A 105 -15.27 -11.37 -15.64
CA GLN A 105 -14.93 -10.10 -16.30
C GLN A 105 -13.58 -10.14 -17.03
N ASP A 106 -12.61 -10.86 -16.47
CA ASP A 106 -11.28 -11.06 -17.10
C ASP A 106 -11.37 -11.92 -18.37
N VAL A 107 -12.32 -12.86 -18.39
CA VAL A 107 -12.49 -13.82 -19.49
C VAL A 107 -13.44 -13.28 -20.58
N ARG A 108 -14.46 -12.53 -20.18
CA ARG A 108 -15.44 -11.92 -21.10
C ARG A 108 -16.06 -10.66 -20.53
N PRO A 109 -16.58 -9.76 -21.39
CA PRO A 109 -17.48 -8.71 -20.93
C PRO A 109 -18.67 -9.32 -20.15
N LEU A 110 -18.89 -8.82 -18.94
CA LEU A 110 -20.06 -9.14 -18.13
C LEU A 110 -21.33 -8.58 -18.79
N GLY A 111 -22.43 -9.32 -18.74
CA GLY A 111 -23.74 -8.82 -19.14
C GLY A 111 -24.27 -7.77 -18.16
N GLU A 112 -25.29 -7.01 -18.55
CA GLU A 112 -25.85 -5.92 -17.72
C GLU A 112 -26.29 -6.39 -16.32
N ALA A 113 -26.91 -7.57 -16.23
CA ALA A 113 -27.31 -8.14 -14.94
C ALA A 113 -26.11 -8.52 -14.06
N GLU A 114 -25.06 -9.10 -14.64
CA GLU A 114 -23.83 -9.49 -13.95
C GLU A 114 -23.03 -8.26 -13.49
N GLN A 115 -23.02 -7.19 -14.29
CA GLN A 115 -22.43 -5.91 -13.92
C GLN A 115 -23.19 -5.25 -12.76
N CYS A 116 -24.52 -5.28 -12.79
CA CYS A 116 -25.36 -4.74 -11.72
C CYS A 116 -25.14 -5.52 -10.41
N GLU A 117 -25.06 -6.85 -10.50
CA GLU A 117 -24.75 -7.72 -9.36
C GLU A 117 -23.36 -7.40 -8.78
N LEU A 118 -22.33 -7.33 -9.63
CA LEU A 118 -20.97 -6.99 -9.21
C LEU A 118 -20.91 -5.61 -8.55
N GLN A 119 -21.57 -4.61 -9.14
CA GLN A 119 -21.61 -3.26 -8.57
C GLN A 119 -22.26 -3.26 -7.19
N THR A 120 -23.36 -4.00 -7.02
CA THR A 120 -24.06 -4.11 -5.73
C THR A 120 -23.14 -4.71 -4.65
N LEU A 121 -22.40 -5.78 -4.99
CA LEU A 121 -21.45 -6.42 -4.08
C LEU A 121 -20.29 -5.49 -3.72
N LEU A 122 -19.77 -4.75 -4.69
CA LEU A 122 -18.71 -3.76 -4.47
C LEU A 122 -19.18 -2.59 -3.59
N ASP A 123 -20.41 -2.12 -3.78
CA ASP A 123 -21.00 -1.05 -2.97
C ASP A 123 -21.19 -1.52 -1.52
N GLU A 124 -21.68 -2.74 -1.31
CA GLU A 124 -21.84 -3.32 0.02
C GLU A 124 -20.49 -3.52 0.72
N TYR A 125 -19.52 -4.11 0.01
CA TYR A 125 -18.15 -4.26 0.50
C TYR A 125 -17.54 -2.92 0.89
N GLY A 126 -17.64 -1.91 0.01
CA GLY A 126 -17.12 -0.57 0.23
C GLY A 126 -17.73 0.11 1.46
N LEU A 127 -19.04 -0.06 1.67
CA LEU A 127 -19.72 0.46 2.85
C LEU A 127 -19.18 -0.19 4.13
N ARG A 128 -19.10 -1.52 4.19
CA ARG A 128 -18.64 -2.23 5.39
C ARG A 128 -17.17 -1.95 5.70
N LEU A 129 -16.33 -1.87 4.67
CA LEU A 129 -14.92 -1.49 4.80
C LEU A 129 -14.79 -0.06 5.35
N ASN A 130 -15.56 0.89 4.82
CA ASN A 130 -15.51 2.27 5.30
C ASN A 130 -15.94 2.38 6.76
N GLU A 131 -17.02 1.71 7.16
CA GLU A 131 -17.44 1.68 8.57
C GLU A 131 -16.37 1.12 9.50
N TYR A 132 -15.67 0.07 9.05
CA TYR A 132 -14.57 -0.52 9.82
C TYR A 132 -13.40 0.47 9.95
N LEU A 133 -12.97 1.09 8.85
CA LEU A 133 -11.89 2.07 8.86
C LEU A 133 -12.21 3.27 9.76
N GLU A 134 -13.44 3.78 9.72
CA GLU A 134 -13.90 4.86 10.59
C GLU A 134 -13.81 4.47 12.08
N ARG A 135 -14.27 3.25 12.43
CA ARG A 135 -14.16 2.73 13.80
C ARG A 135 -12.70 2.57 14.23
N GLU A 136 -11.84 2.11 13.33
CA GLU A 136 -10.44 1.88 13.62
C GLU A 136 -9.66 3.18 13.81
N ILE A 137 -9.94 4.20 12.99
CA ILE A 137 -9.39 5.55 13.13
C ILE A 137 -9.86 6.16 14.45
N ALA A 138 -11.16 6.08 14.75
CA ALA A 138 -11.75 6.56 15.99
C ALA A 138 -11.09 5.92 17.22
N ARG A 139 -10.89 4.59 17.18
CA ARG A 139 -10.19 3.82 18.22
C ARG A 139 -8.75 4.29 18.41
N LYS A 140 -7.99 4.44 17.32
CA LYS A 140 -6.58 4.90 17.36
C LYS A 140 -6.43 6.31 17.90
N GLN A 141 -7.39 7.19 17.59
CA GLN A 141 -7.37 8.60 17.99
C GLN A 141 -8.06 8.86 19.33
N GLY A 142 -8.77 7.87 19.89
CA GLY A 142 -9.54 8.01 21.13
C GLY A 142 -10.72 8.98 21.01
N VAL A 143 -11.26 9.17 19.80
CA VAL A 143 -12.40 10.06 19.53
C VAL A 143 -13.64 9.25 19.15
N PRO A 144 -14.86 9.82 19.26
CA PRO A 144 -16.07 9.16 18.77
C PRO A 144 -16.08 8.99 17.25
N VAL A 145 -16.66 7.89 16.75
CA VAL A 145 -16.80 7.60 15.31
C VAL A 145 -17.53 8.72 14.56
N GLU A 146 -18.55 9.33 15.19
CA GLU A 146 -19.30 10.45 14.62
C GLU A 146 -18.46 11.73 14.41
N GLN A 147 -17.33 11.85 15.12
CA GLN A 147 -16.38 12.93 14.85
C GLN A 147 -15.54 12.61 13.61
N VAL A 148 -15.01 11.39 13.52
CA VAL A 148 -14.24 10.91 12.34
C VAL A 148 -15.06 11.00 11.06
N ARG A 149 -16.34 10.60 11.11
CA ARG A 149 -17.28 10.72 9.99
C ARG A 149 -17.44 12.15 9.51
N ARG A 150 -17.70 13.08 10.43
CA ARG A 150 -17.84 14.50 10.08
C ARG A 150 -16.58 15.08 9.47
N GLU A 151 -15.42 14.75 10.03
CA GLU A 151 -14.14 15.21 9.47
C GLU A 151 -13.91 14.63 8.07
N ALA A 152 -14.20 13.33 7.86
CA ALA A 152 -14.11 12.69 6.54
C ALA A 152 -15.04 13.34 5.51
N ASP A 153 -16.31 13.60 5.87
CA ASP A 153 -17.28 14.28 5.01
C ASP A 153 -16.81 15.69 4.63
N GLU A 154 -16.25 16.45 5.57
CA GLU A 154 -15.67 17.77 5.31
C GLU A 154 -14.46 17.70 4.38
N HIS A 155 -13.64 16.65 4.49
CA HIS A 155 -12.53 16.41 3.58
C HIS A 155 -13.02 16.07 2.16
N VAL A 156 -14.02 15.20 2.02
CA VAL A 156 -14.62 14.83 0.73
C VAL A 156 -15.32 16.03 0.08
N ALA A 157 -16.06 16.82 0.85
CA ALA A 157 -16.72 18.03 0.38
C ALA A 157 -15.71 19.07 -0.15
N ARG A 158 -14.61 19.29 0.59
CA ARG A 158 -13.53 20.17 0.15
C ARG A 158 -12.86 19.67 -1.12
N ALA A 159 -12.54 18.38 -1.19
CA ALA A 159 -11.94 17.78 -2.37
C ALA A 159 -12.86 17.90 -3.60
N SER A 160 -14.16 17.62 -3.42
CA SER A 160 -15.17 17.75 -4.48
C SER A 160 -15.33 19.19 -4.96
N ALA A 161 -15.43 20.15 -4.05
CA ALA A 161 -15.51 21.57 -4.40
C ALA A 161 -14.26 22.05 -5.14
N TRP A 162 -13.08 21.60 -4.72
CA TRP A 162 -11.82 21.88 -5.39
C TRP A 162 -11.79 21.30 -6.81
N TRP A 163 -12.21 20.03 -6.97
CA TRP A 163 -12.30 19.39 -8.29
C TRP A 163 -13.27 20.10 -9.24
N GLN A 164 -14.45 20.49 -8.74
CA GLN A 164 -15.40 21.28 -9.51
C GLN A 164 -14.82 22.63 -9.93
N TRP A 165 -14.12 23.32 -9.03
CA TRP A 165 -13.46 24.59 -9.32
C TRP A 165 -12.36 24.49 -10.38
N ILE A 166 -11.57 23.40 -10.37
CA ILE A 166 -10.57 23.10 -11.40
C ILE A 166 -11.25 22.79 -12.74
N ASN A 167 -12.26 21.93 -12.74
CA ASN A 167 -12.96 21.52 -13.97
C ASN A 167 -13.74 22.67 -14.61
N ALA A 168 -14.25 23.61 -13.83
CA ALA A 168 -14.89 24.83 -14.32
C ALA A 168 -13.92 25.78 -15.07
N ASN A 169 -12.60 25.59 -14.94
CA ASN A 169 -11.59 26.48 -15.52
C ASN A 169 -10.53 25.69 -16.32
N PRO A 170 -10.71 25.52 -17.65
CA PRO A 170 -9.79 24.73 -18.48
C PRO A 170 -8.33 25.20 -18.45
N ARG A 171 -8.10 26.51 -18.27
CA ARG A 171 -6.76 27.09 -18.13
C ARG A 171 -6.06 26.68 -16.82
N ARG A 172 -6.82 26.55 -15.73
CA ARG A 172 -6.28 26.13 -14.42
C ARG A 172 -5.96 24.65 -14.41
N ARG A 173 -6.81 23.83 -15.06
CA ARG A 173 -6.55 22.40 -15.25
C ARG A 173 -5.22 22.17 -15.98
N ARG A 174 -4.98 22.85 -17.11
CA ARG A 174 -3.72 22.74 -17.87
C ARG A 174 -2.51 23.18 -17.04
N ALA A 175 -2.59 24.29 -16.33
CA ALA A 175 -1.51 24.76 -15.46
C ALA A 175 -1.18 23.75 -14.35
N PHE A 176 -2.18 23.07 -13.80
CA PHE A 176 -1.99 22.05 -12.78
C PHE A 176 -1.35 20.77 -13.35
N GLU A 177 -1.79 20.33 -14.53
CA GLU A 177 -1.21 19.20 -15.26
C GLU A 177 0.27 19.45 -15.60
N GLU A 178 0.61 20.67 -16.05
CA GLU A 178 2.00 21.08 -16.32
C GLU A 178 2.86 21.08 -15.05
N HIS A 179 2.33 21.60 -13.92
CA HIS A 179 3.04 21.64 -12.66
C HIS A 179 3.25 20.24 -12.04
N ALA A 180 2.27 19.34 -12.20
CA ALA A 180 2.39 17.94 -11.80
C ALA A 180 3.44 17.21 -12.64
N LYS A 181 3.48 17.47 -13.96
CA LYS A 181 4.49 16.91 -14.87
C LYS A 181 5.90 17.37 -14.48
N GLN A 182 6.10 18.66 -14.22
CA GLN A 182 7.39 19.20 -13.78
C GLN A 182 7.87 18.63 -12.44
N ARG A 183 6.97 18.38 -11.47
CA ARG A 183 7.33 17.71 -10.21
C ARG A 183 7.77 16.27 -10.42
N ARG A 184 7.12 15.55 -11.33
CA ARG A 184 7.46 14.17 -11.66
C ARG A 184 8.80 14.07 -12.37
N ASP A 185 9.08 15.00 -13.28
CA ASP A 185 10.36 15.05 -14.00
C ASP A 185 11.52 15.45 -13.07
N ARG A 186 11.28 16.31 -12.07
CA ARG A 186 12.26 16.65 -11.03
C ARG A 186 12.51 15.54 -10.01
N ALA A 187 11.55 14.65 -9.77
CA ALA A 187 11.74 13.49 -8.91
C ALA A 187 12.47 12.33 -9.62
N ARG A 188 12.66 12.43 -10.94
CA ARG A 188 13.27 11.41 -11.80
C ARG A 188 14.72 11.73 -12.20
N ASN A 189 15.16 12.96 -11.96
CA ASN A 189 16.55 13.43 -12.10
C ASN A 189 17.20 13.54 -10.72
#